data_AF-A0A921T9F2-F1
#
_entry.id   AF-A0A921T9F2-F1
#
_cell.length_a   1.000
_cell.length_b   1.000
_cell.length_c   1.000
_cell.angle_alpha   90.00
_cell.angle_beta   90.00
_cell.angle_gamma   90.00
#
_symmetry.space_group_name_H-M   'P 1'
#
loop_
_entity.id
_entity.type
_entity.pdbx_description
1 polymer ?
#
loop_
_entity_poly.entity_id
_entity_poly.type
_entity_poly.pdbx_seq_one_letter_code
_entity_poly.pdbx_strand_id
1 'polypeptide(L)'
;TQLTEAHINAAKQVVEREDGGHYSHLQRLLDRQDLGHSASNQLAVELGLKCAERAEVSHLTRDQLEKLRKAWYAPNNMTLIVVGDLDKLLPAYLERTYGQLDPVEPSEHRPLPQIQHTAASHRDLIRGWVGDGAKLHWLFPEPVLDDQHDETYNLLKDYLDWALYRQLRLKHGLSYGPWVEREVLGGVGFLSLNADLERENLPEAEQVLQDLKAQLLKDGLDPAVFTRLQQAAIARQAWAVQGNSALADYYWSAAGDYSNGRFSDPVKRIKAVSLAQTNQAMREAFQQPGYWRIEKPLLSYDALTWIGAGAMGLIIIGLIGLRLYRKPVE
;
A
#
# COMPACT_ATOMS: atom_id res chain seq x y z
N THR A 1 15.45 27.46 -1.05
CA THR A 1 16.36 26.94 -2.09
C THR A 1 16.07 27.60 -3.43
N GLN A 2 17.10 27.96 -4.21
CA GLN A 2 16.92 28.52 -5.56
C GLN A 2 16.75 27.39 -6.59
N LEU A 3 15.77 27.56 -7.49
CA LEU A 3 15.48 26.65 -8.61
C LEU A 3 16.42 26.97 -9.79
N THR A 4 17.68 26.54 -9.69
CA THR A 4 18.65 26.66 -10.79
C THR A 4 18.52 25.47 -11.74
N GLU A 5 18.87 25.65 -13.02
CA GLU A 5 18.86 24.57 -14.02
C GLU A 5 19.70 23.35 -13.56
N ALA A 6 20.85 23.59 -12.94
CA ALA A 6 21.70 22.53 -12.41
C ALA A 6 21.00 21.70 -11.31
N HIS A 7 20.32 22.35 -10.36
CA HIS A 7 19.57 21.65 -9.32
C HIS A 7 18.36 20.90 -9.88
N ILE A 8 17.66 21.49 -10.85
CA ILE A 8 16.51 20.85 -11.51
C ILE A 8 16.96 19.59 -12.25
N ASN A 9 18.04 19.66 -13.02
CA ASN A 9 18.57 18.52 -13.75
C ASN A 9 19.06 17.40 -12.81
N ALA A 10 19.73 17.77 -11.71
CA ALA A 10 20.14 16.80 -10.70
C ALA A 10 18.92 16.12 -10.04
N ALA A 11 17.89 16.89 -9.68
CA ALA A 11 16.67 16.35 -9.09
C ALA A 11 15.93 15.41 -10.07
N LYS A 12 15.83 15.77 -11.35
CA LYS A 12 15.25 14.90 -12.39
C LYS A 12 15.98 13.56 -12.48
N GLN A 13 17.32 13.56 -12.46
CA GLN A 13 18.11 12.33 -12.50
C GLN A 13 17.89 11.45 -11.25
N VAL A 14 17.74 12.07 -10.08
CA VAL A 14 17.42 11.34 -8.85
C VAL A 14 16.04 10.72 -8.94
N VAL A 15 15.02 11.48 -9.34
CA VAL A 15 13.64 10.97 -9.48
C VAL A 15 13.57 9.85 -10.52
N GLU A 16 14.20 10.01 -11.68
CA GLU A 16 14.27 8.95 -12.69
C GLU A 16 14.95 7.68 -12.14
N ARG A 17 15.94 7.82 -11.26
CA ARG A 17 16.63 6.66 -10.65
C ARG A 17 15.79 6.00 -9.55
N GLU A 18 15.09 6.78 -8.73
CA GLU A 18 14.16 6.28 -7.72
C GLU A 18 12.99 5.53 -8.38
N ASP A 19 12.54 6.02 -9.53
CA ASP A 19 11.58 5.34 -10.39
C ASP A 19 12.20 4.21 -11.23
N GLY A 20 13.36 3.65 -10.85
CA GLY A 20 13.93 2.45 -11.48
C GLY A 20 14.77 2.67 -12.74
N GLY A 21 15.19 3.91 -13.01
CA GLY A 21 16.07 4.29 -14.11
C GLY A 21 15.33 4.88 -15.33
N HIS A 22 16.06 5.14 -16.42
CA HIS A 22 15.48 5.73 -17.63
C HIS A 22 14.32 4.89 -18.17
N TYR A 23 13.13 5.48 -18.19
CA TYR A 23 11.88 4.84 -18.58
C TYR A 23 11.82 4.59 -20.10
N SER A 24 12.34 3.45 -20.51
CA SER A 24 12.40 3.05 -21.92
C SER A 24 11.02 2.76 -22.50
N HIS A 25 10.89 2.79 -23.83
CA HIS A 25 9.64 2.40 -24.53
C HIS A 25 9.25 0.94 -24.27
N LEU A 26 10.23 0.04 -24.05
CA LEU A 26 9.98 -1.35 -23.71
C LEU A 26 9.42 -1.49 -22.29
N GLN A 27 10.00 -0.78 -21.31
CA GLN A 27 9.45 -0.75 -19.94
C GLN A 27 8.05 -0.16 -19.91
N ARG A 28 7.75 0.86 -20.73
CA ARG A 28 6.37 1.37 -20.90
C ARG A 28 5.40 0.30 -21.40
N LEU A 29 5.82 -0.51 -22.38
CA LEU A 29 5.00 -1.60 -22.88
C LEU A 29 4.79 -2.67 -21.80
N LEU A 30 5.83 -2.98 -21.01
CA LEU A 30 5.79 -3.97 -19.93
C LEU A 30 4.97 -3.49 -18.72
N ASP A 31 5.07 -2.21 -18.33
CA ASP A 31 4.27 -1.60 -17.27
C ASP A 31 2.78 -1.57 -17.70
N ARG A 32 2.48 -1.29 -18.98
CA ARG A 32 1.13 -1.47 -19.55
C ARG A 32 0.65 -2.93 -19.58
N GLN A 33 1.56 -3.89 -19.49
CA GLN A 33 1.27 -5.32 -19.37
C GLN A 33 1.33 -5.82 -17.92
N ASP A 34 1.32 -4.90 -16.94
CA ASP A 34 1.29 -5.19 -15.49
C ASP A 34 2.55 -5.88 -14.93
N LEU A 35 3.69 -5.74 -15.61
CA LEU A 35 4.96 -6.32 -15.17
C LEU A 35 5.77 -5.32 -14.33
N GLY A 36 5.67 -5.42 -13.00
CA GLY A 36 6.57 -4.70 -12.07
C GLY A 36 5.88 -3.87 -10.98
N HIS A 37 4.57 -3.62 -11.09
CA HIS A 37 3.79 -2.97 -10.03
C HIS A 37 3.59 -3.90 -8.82
N SER A 38 3.55 -3.35 -7.61
CA SER A 38 3.06 -4.12 -6.44
C SER A 38 1.60 -4.51 -6.67
N ALA A 39 1.16 -5.58 -6.02
CA ALA A 39 -0.22 -6.03 -6.05
C ALA A 39 -1.25 -4.89 -5.88
N SER A 40 -1.04 -4.00 -4.91
CA SER A 40 -1.95 -2.87 -4.67
C SER A 40 -1.91 -1.80 -5.75
N ASN A 41 -0.71 -1.46 -6.25
CA ASN A 41 -0.55 -0.54 -7.37
C ASN A 41 -1.23 -1.05 -8.64
N GLN A 42 -1.08 -2.35 -8.91
CA GLN A 42 -1.69 -3.01 -10.05
C GLN A 42 -3.23 -2.92 -9.98
N LEU A 43 -3.81 -3.23 -8.82
CA LEU A 43 -5.25 -3.06 -8.58
C LEU A 43 -5.68 -1.59 -8.71
N ALA A 44 -4.90 -0.65 -8.19
CA ALA A 44 -5.21 0.78 -8.27
C ALA A 44 -5.32 1.27 -9.72
N VAL A 45 -4.44 0.79 -10.61
CA VAL A 45 -4.47 1.11 -12.04
C VAL A 45 -5.74 0.53 -12.68
N GLU A 46 -6.07 -0.74 -12.41
CA GLU A 46 -7.29 -1.37 -12.96
C GLU A 46 -8.56 -0.62 -12.55
N LEU A 47 -8.63 -0.14 -11.31
CA LEU A 47 -9.79 0.59 -10.77
C LEU A 47 -9.86 2.07 -11.20
N GLY A 48 -8.84 2.58 -11.89
CA GLY A 48 -8.73 3.99 -12.28
C GLY A 48 -8.30 4.94 -11.14
N LEU A 49 -7.76 4.39 -10.05
CA LEU A 49 -7.31 5.15 -8.87
C LEU A 49 -5.88 5.70 -9.04
N LYS A 50 -5.08 5.10 -9.92
CA LYS A 50 -3.70 5.49 -10.20
C LYS A 50 -3.42 5.50 -11.70
N CYS A 51 -2.52 6.37 -12.14
CA CYS A 51 -2.02 6.36 -13.51
C CYS A 51 -1.25 5.07 -13.81
N ALA A 52 -1.49 4.47 -14.98
CA ALA A 52 -0.78 3.28 -15.44
C ALA A 52 0.70 3.55 -15.74
N GLU A 53 1.03 4.77 -16.17
CA GLU A 53 2.39 5.17 -16.51
C GLU A 53 2.99 6.01 -15.39
N ARG A 54 4.30 5.85 -15.19
CA ARG A 54 5.09 6.71 -14.28
C ARG A 54 5.07 8.15 -14.78
N ALA A 55 5.13 9.09 -13.84
CA ALA A 55 5.16 10.51 -14.18
C ALA A 55 6.47 10.85 -14.89
N GLU A 56 6.39 11.38 -16.12
CA GLU A 56 7.58 11.81 -16.84
C GLU A 56 8.08 13.16 -16.28
N VAL A 57 9.33 13.22 -15.81
CA VAL A 57 9.92 14.45 -15.27
C VAL A 57 10.78 15.22 -16.27
N SER A 58 11.11 14.61 -17.41
CA SER A 58 12.04 15.15 -18.41
C SER A 58 11.58 16.52 -18.94
N HIS A 59 10.28 16.67 -19.18
CA HIS A 59 9.66 17.88 -19.75
C HIS A 59 9.44 19.02 -18.75
N LEU A 60 9.68 18.81 -17.45
CA LEU A 60 9.47 19.83 -16.42
C LEU A 60 10.47 20.99 -16.59
N THR A 61 9.99 22.20 -16.85
CA THR A 61 10.85 23.38 -17.01
C THR A 61 10.96 24.17 -15.71
N ARG A 62 12.02 24.97 -15.58
CA ARG A 62 12.16 25.92 -14.46
C ARG A 62 10.94 26.83 -14.33
N ASP A 63 10.43 27.37 -15.44
CA ASP A 63 9.28 28.25 -15.45
C ASP A 63 8.01 27.55 -14.94
N GLN A 64 7.81 26.28 -15.30
CA GLN A 64 6.70 25.48 -14.77
C GLN A 64 6.82 25.25 -13.27
N LEU A 65 8.02 24.94 -12.77
CA LEU A 65 8.29 24.75 -11.34
C LEU A 65 8.15 26.05 -10.55
N GLU A 66 8.63 27.17 -11.09
CA GLU A 66 8.45 28.49 -10.47
C GLU A 66 6.98 28.90 -10.44
N LYS A 67 6.23 28.64 -11.53
CA LYS A 67 4.78 28.87 -11.58
C LYS A 67 4.06 28.04 -10.53
N LEU A 68 4.37 26.75 -10.42
CA LEU A 68 3.80 25.85 -9.41
C LEU A 68 4.12 26.34 -7.99
N ARG A 69 5.39 26.68 -7.71
CA ARG A 69 5.81 27.19 -6.39
C ARG A 69 5.02 28.45 -6.02
N LYS A 70 4.91 29.41 -6.94
CA LYS A 70 4.15 30.66 -6.72
C LYS A 70 2.66 30.41 -6.51
N ALA A 71 2.07 29.45 -7.23
CA ALA A 71 0.64 29.19 -7.15
C ALA A 71 0.24 28.31 -5.95
N TRP A 72 1.14 27.45 -5.46
CA TRP A 72 0.78 26.42 -4.47
C TRP A 72 1.42 26.63 -3.09
N TYR A 73 2.67 27.09 -3.03
CA TYR A 73 3.39 27.32 -1.76
C TYR A 73 3.12 28.73 -1.25
N ALA A 74 1.86 28.97 -0.88
CA ALA A 74 1.36 30.23 -0.36
C ALA A 74 0.81 30.06 1.06
N PRO A 75 0.77 31.13 1.88
CA PRO A 75 0.36 31.06 3.30
C PRO A 75 -1.01 30.46 3.53
N ASN A 76 -1.97 30.75 2.65
CA ASN A 76 -3.32 30.21 2.73
C ASN A 76 -3.44 28.73 2.34
N ASN A 77 -2.35 28.10 1.87
CA ASN A 77 -2.24 26.66 1.59
C ASN A 77 -1.23 25.96 2.54
N MET A 78 -0.67 26.67 3.53
CA MET A 78 0.38 26.17 4.40
C MET A 78 -0.05 26.17 5.86
N THR A 79 0.34 25.11 6.58
CA THR A 79 0.20 25.04 8.04
C THR A 79 1.58 24.95 8.65
N LEU A 80 1.90 25.85 9.59
CA LEU A 80 3.14 25.80 10.35
C LEU A 80 2.88 25.19 11.73
N ILE A 81 3.48 24.03 12.00
CA ILE A 81 3.38 23.33 13.28
C ILE A 81 4.71 23.51 14.01
N VAL A 82 4.66 24.13 15.19
CA VAL A 82 5.85 24.37 16.03
C VAL A 82 5.65 23.68 17.36
N VAL A 83 6.55 22.76 17.70
CA VAL A 83 6.49 21.97 18.94
C VAL A 83 7.80 22.07 19.70
N GLY A 84 7.73 22.35 20.99
CA GLY A 84 8.87 22.35 21.90
C GLY A 84 8.69 23.32 23.05
N ASP A 85 9.80 23.73 23.65
CA ASP A 85 9.83 24.84 24.60
C ASP A 85 9.78 26.16 23.82
N LEU A 86 8.58 26.74 23.72
CA LEU A 86 8.33 27.89 22.87
C LEU A 86 8.55 29.19 23.62
N ASP A 87 9.41 30.06 23.09
CA ASP A 87 9.62 31.39 23.64
C ASP A 87 8.35 32.26 23.51
N LYS A 88 8.05 33.06 24.53
CA LYS A 88 6.93 34.02 24.53
C LYS A 88 6.98 35.04 23.38
N LEU A 89 8.15 35.27 22.80
CA LEU A 89 8.37 36.17 21.66
C LEU A 89 8.08 35.51 20.30
N LEU A 90 7.93 34.18 20.27
CA LEU A 90 7.68 33.43 19.03
C LEU A 90 6.49 33.97 18.22
N PRO A 91 5.31 34.29 18.80
CA PRO A 91 4.20 34.83 18.03
C PRO A 91 4.56 36.12 17.27
N ALA A 92 5.25 37.06 17.93
CA ALA A 92 5.67 38.31 17.30
C ALA A 92 6.71 38.07 16.19
N TYR A 93 7.58 37.06 16.33
CA TYR A 93 8.51 36.66 15.29
C TYR A 93 7.78 36.04 14.08
N LEU A 94 6.82 35.16 14.31
CA LEU A 94 6.01 34.54 13.26
C LEU A 94 5.20 35.58 12.48
N GLU A 95 4.59 36.55 13.16
CA GLU A 95 3.87 37.66 12.53
C GLU A 95 4.76 38.52 11.63
N ARG A 96 6.00 38.77 12.04
CA ARG A 96 6.99 39.56 11.28
C ARG A 96 7.66 38.77 10.14
N THR A 97 7.50 37.45 10.11
CA THR A 97 8.12 36.58 9.10
C THR A 97 7.05 35.93 8.22
N TYR A 98 6.39 34.88 8.70
CA TYR A 98 5.36 34.15 7.99
C TYR A 98 4.05 34.95 7.82
N GLY A 99 3.72 35.83 8.77
CA GLY A 99 2.53 36.70 8.68
C GLY A 99 2.61 37.80 7.62
N GLN A 100 3.80 38.08 7.08
CA GLN A 100 4.01 39.07 6.01
C GLN A 100 3.98 38.46 4.60
N LEU A 101 3.78 37.14 4.50
CA LEU A 101 3.72 36.47 3.21
C LEU A 101 2.39 36.75 2.52
N ASP A 102 2.43 37.06 1.23
CA ASP A 102 1.23 37.34 0.46
C ASP A 102 0.42 36.06 0.16
N PRO A 103 -0.90 36.05 0.38
CA PRO A 103 -1.75 34.94 -0.02
C PRO A 103 -1.90 34.87 -1.54
N VAL A 104 -2.33 33.73 -2.04
CA VAL A 104 -2.70 33.54 -3.45
C VAL A 104 -4.19 33.28 -3.60
N GLU A 105 -4.74 33.54 -4.78
CA GLU A 105 -6.11 33.13 -5.09
C GLU A 105 -6.25 31.60 -4.93
N PRO A 106 -7.21 31.11 -4.14
CA PRO A 106 -7.44 29.68 -3.96
C PRO A 106 -7.69 29.01 -5.31
N SER A 107 -6.82 28.07 -5.68
CA SER A 107 -7.04 27.24 -6.87
C SER A 107 -8.02 26.12 -6.58
N GLU A 108 -8.85 25.75 -7.55
CA GLU A 108 -9.68 24.55 -7.44
C GLU A 108 -8.80 23.30 -7.24
N HIS A 109 -8.98 22.63 -6.11
CA HIS A 109 -8.33 21.35 -5.84
C HIS A 109 -9.11 20.25 -6.55
N ARG A 110 -8.44 19.51 -7.43
CA ARG A 110 -9.07 18.36 -8.09
C ARG A 110 -9.45 17.32 -7.02
N PRO A 111 -10.66 16.75 -7.09
CA PRO A 111 -11.03 15.67 -6.20
C PRO A 111 -10.10 14.47 -6.44
N LEU A 112 -9.85 13.71 -5.38
CA LEU A 112 -9.10 12.47 -5.50
C LEU A 112 -9.87 11.46 -6.36
N PRO A 113 -9.19 10.68 -7.22
CA PRO A 113 -9.83 9.65 -8.03
C PRO A 113 -10.64 8.67 -7.18
N GLN A 114 -11.85 8.38 -7.62
CA GLN A 114 -12.72 7.35 -7.06
C GLN A 114 -12.72 6.11 -7.96
N ILE A 115 -13.25 4.97 -7.51
CA ILE A 115 -13.32 3.76 -8.34
C ILE A 115 -14.19 4.06 -9.57
N GLN A 116 -13.61 3.97 -10.76
CA GLN A 116 -14.27 4.25 -12.05
C GLN A 116 -14.45 3.01 -12.92
N HIS A 117 -13.66 1.97 -12.66
CA HIS A 117 -13.54 0.79 -13.51
C HIS A 117 -13.67 -0.49 -12.70
N THR A 118 -13.89 -1.60 -13.40
CA THR A 118 -13.91 -2.93 -12.79
C THR A 118 -12.53 -3.58 -12.89
N ALA A 119 -12.18 -4.33 -11.86
CA ALA A 119 -10.94 -5.09 -11.76
C ALA A 119 -11.24 -6.59 -11.72
N ALA A 120 -10.29 -7.41 -12.17
CA ALA A 120 -10.44 -8.87 -12.08
C ALA A 120 -10.43 -9.30 -10.60
N SER A 121 -11.34 -10.20 -10.22
CA SER A 121 -11.42 -10.68 -8.83
C SER A 121 -10.19 -11.48 -8.39
N HIS A 122 -9.49 -12.10 -9.33
CA HIS A 122 -8.26 -12.84 -9.11
C HIS A 122 -7.27 -12.50 -10.21
N ARG A 123 -6.02 -12.20 -9.83
CA ARG A 123 -4.92 -12.02 -10.78
C ARG A 123 -3.59 -12.56 -10.24
N ASP A 124 -2.91 -13.34 -11.09
CA ASP A 124 -1.51 -13.74 -10.91
C ASP A 124 -0.59 -12.68 -11.52
N LEU A 125 0.39 -12.22 -10.75
CA LEU A 125 1.38 -11.22 -11.12
C LEU A 125 2.76 -11.87 -11.18
N ILE A 126 3.40 -11.82 -12.33
CA ILE A 126 4.71 -12.43 -12.54
C ILE A 126 5.78 -11.57 -11.87
N ARG A 127 6.41 -12.12 -10.82
CA ARG A 127 7.49 -11.48 -10.06
C ARG A 127 8.72 -12.39 -10.06
N GLY A 128 9.65 -12.06 -10.95
CA GLY A 128 10.84 -12.88 -11.19
C GLY A 128 10.59 -14.04 -12.16
N TRP A 129 11.68 -14.66 -12.61
CA TRP A 129 11.63 -15.73 -13.63
C TRP A 129 11.53 -17.12 -13.03
N VAL A 130 12.30 -17.39 -11.97
CA VAL A 130 12.40 -18.70 -11.34
C VAL A 130 12.38 -18.54 -9.82
N GLY A 131 11.56 -19.34 -9.15
CA GLY A 131 11.54 -19.48 -7.69
C GLY A 131 10.24 -20.08 -7.17
N ASP A 132 10.27 -20.53 -5.92
CA ASP A 132 9.13 -21.20 -5.28
C ASP A 132 8.39 -20.30 -4.29
N GLY A 133 8.94 -19.12 -3.96
CA GLY A 133 8.23 -18.15 -3.12
C GLY A 133 7.05 -17.48 -3.84
N ALA A 134 6.01 -17.16 -3.08
CA ALA A 134 4.87 -16.37 -3.52
C ALA A 134 4.49 -15.34 -2.44
N LYS A 135 3.88 -14.24 -2.87
CA LYS A 135 3.16 -13.34 -1.98
C LYS A 135 1.71 -13.29 -2.36
N LEU A 136 0.85 -13.44 -1.37
CA LEU A 136 -0.59 -13.35 -1.53
C LEU A 136 -1.06 -12.05 -0.92
N HIS A 137 -1.96 -11.36 -1.63
CA HIS A 137 -2.63 -10.15 -1.18
C HIS A 137 -4.13 -10.30 -1.44
N TRP A 138 -4.94 -10.18 -0.41
CA TRP A 138 -6.40 -10.14 -0.53
C TRP A 138 -6.92 -8.77 -0.10
N LEU A 139 -7.25 -7.94 -1.08
CA LEU A 139 -7.55 -6.52 -0.89
C LEU A 139 -9.06 -6.26 -0.88
N PHE A 140 -9.49 -5.43 0.06
CA PHE A 140 -10.88 -5.01 0.23
C PHE A 140 -10.94 -3.47 0.22
N PRO A 141 -11.77 -2.86 -0.64
CA PRO A 141 -12.11 -1.45 -0.49
C PRO A 141 -12.73 -1.23 0.89
N GLU A 142 -12.28 -0.20 1.59
CA GLU A 142 -12.73 0.19 2.92
C GLU A 142 -13.99 1.05 2.82
N PRO A 143 -15.17 0.58 3.29
CA PRO A 143 -16.36 1.41 3.37
C PRO A 143 -16.13 2.66 4.23
N VAL A 144 -16.64 3.80 3.77
CA VAL A 144 -16.61 5.04 4.56
C VAL A 144 -17.57 4.91 5.74
N LEU A 145 -17.12 5.28 6.93
CA LEU A 145 -17.94 5.32 8.14
C LEU A 145 -18.18 6.77 8.53
N ASP A 146 -19.41 7.07 8.97
CA ASP A 146 -19.79 8.44 9.36
C ASP A 146 -19.13 8.89 10.68
N ASP A 147 -18.81 7.95 11.57
CA ASP A 147 -18.18 8.22 12.88
C ASP A 147 -16.95 7.34 13.12
N GLN A 148 -15.88 7.96 13.65
CA GLN A 148 -14.63 7.31 14.08
C GLN A 148 -14.08 6.30 13.05
N HIS A 149 -14.11 6.67 11.77
CA HIS A 149 -13.66 5.82 10.66
C HIS A 149 -12.24 5.28 10.90
N ASP A 150 -11.29 6.18 11.15
CA ASP A 150 -9.89 5.82 11.31
C ASP A 150 -9.61 4.95 12.53
N GLU A 151 -10.15 5.28 13.71
CA GLU A 151 -9.94 4.47 14.91
C GLU A 151 -10.59 3.08 14.78
N THR A 152 -11.77 3.02 14.17
CA THR A 152 -12.49 1.75 13.98
C THR A 152 -11.69 0.82 13.08
N TYR A 153 -11.23 1.30 11.94
CA TYR A 153 -10.46 0.47 11.02
C TYR A 153 -9.02 0.21 11.50
N ASN A 154 -8.41 1.10 12.28
CA ASN A 154 -7.14 0.82 12.94
C ASN A 154 -7.26 -0.32 13.97
N LEU A 155 -8.33 -0.33 14.78
CA LEU A 155 -8.58 -1.44 15.71
C LEU A 155 -8.97 -2.73 14.98
N LEU A 156 -9.72 -2.64 13.88
CA LEU A 156 -10.01 -3.79 13.03
C LEU A 156 -8.72 -4.37 12.42
N LYS A 157 -7.84 -3.51 11.90
CA LYS A 157 -6.52 -3.89 11.37
C LYS A 157 -5.71 -4.62 12.45
N ASP A 158 -5.58 -4.05 13.65
CA ASP A 158 -4.83 -4.67 14.76
C ASP A 158 -5.42 -6.05 15.16
N TYR A 159 -6.75 -6.19 15.12
CA TYR A 159 -7.41 -7.48 15.35
C TYR A 159 -7.12 -8.49 14.23
N LEU A 160 -7.25 -8.08 12.98
CA LEU A 160 -6.99 -8.95 11.84
C LEU A 160 -5.52 -9.35 11.77
N ASP A 161 -4.58 -8.46 12.09
CA ASP A 161 -3.15 -8.78 12.24
C ASP A 161 -2.94 -9.93 13.23
N TRP A 162 -3.55 -9.82 14.42
CA TRP A 162 -3.49 -10.87 15.42
C TRP A 162 -4.14 -12.18 14.94
N ALA A 163 -5.30 -12.11 14.29
CA ALA A 163 -6.02 -13.29 13.82
C ALA A 163 -5.25 -13.98 12.70
N LEU A 164 -4.73 -13.21 11.75
CA LEU A 164 -3.94 -13.67 10.61
C LEU A 164 -2.66 -14.35 11.06
N TYR A 165 -1.93 -13.75 12.01
CA TYR A 165 -0.75 -14.35 12.60
C TYR A 165 -1.07 -15.70 13.27
N ARG A 166 -2.19 -15.79 14.01
CA ARG A 166 -2.59 -17.06 14.63
C ARG A 166 -2.93 -18.15 13.61
N GLN A 167 -3.66 -17.80 12.55
CA GLN A 167 -4.08 -18.79 11.56
C GLN A 167 -2.90 -19.22 10.68
N LEU A 168 -2.27 -18.27 9.98
CA LEU A 168 -1.25 -18.60 8.98
C LEU A 168 0.10 -18.99 9.60
N ARG A 169 0.58 -18.26 10.62
CA ARG A 169 1.90 -18.53 11.21
C ARG A 169 1.86 -19.63 12.26
N LEU A 170 0.98 -19.53 13.25
CA LEU A 170 1.02 -20.42 14.41
C LEU A 170 0.30 -21.76 14.20
N LYS A 171 -0.90 -21.73 13.60
CA LYS A 171 -1.73 -22.94 13.48
C LYS A 171 -1.38 -23.76 12.24
N HIS A 172 -1.19 -23.11 11.09
CA HIS A 172 -0.94 -23.80 9.83
C HIS A 172 0.52 -23.75 9.36
N GLY A 173 1.34 -22.82 9.87
CA GLY A 173 2.76 -22.73 9.49
C GLY A 173 3.02 -22.33 8.04
N LEU A 174 2.04 -21.71 7.36
CA LEU A 174 2.06 -21.40 5.93
C LEU A 174 2.86 -20.15 5.58
N SER A 175 2.97 -19.21 6.53
CA SER A 175 3.64 -17.92 6.31
C SER A 175 4.59 -17.60 7.44
N TYR A 176 5.72 -16.94 7.15
CA TYR A 176 6.65 -16.50 8.18
C TYR A 176 6.18 -15.24 8.89
N GLY A 177 5.71 -14.25 8.14
CA GLY A 177 5.31 -12.96 8.67
C GLY A 177 4.09 -12.39 7.96
N PRO A 178 2.90 -13.01 8.11
CA PRO A 178 1.70 -12.48 7.51
C PRO A 178 1.32 -11.15 8.18
N TRP A 179 0.73 -10.23 7.42
CA TRP A 179 0.39 -8.90 7.91
C TRP A 179 -0.89 -8.36 7.27
N VAL A 180 -1.50 -7.42 7.97
CA VAL A 180 -2.63 -6.63 7.49
C VAL A 180 -2.16 -5.21 7.26
N GLU A 181 -2.51 -4.68 6.11
CA GLU A 181 -2.12 -3.34 5.70
C GLU A 181 -3.36 -2.50 5.41
N ARG A 182 -3.29 -1.22 5.78
CA ARG A 182 -4.25 -0.20 5.35
C ARG A 182 -3.50 0.80 4.50
N GLU A 183 -4.00 1.05 3.30
CA GLU A 183 -3.42 2.02 2.37
C GLU A 183 -4.53 2.84 1.72
N VAL A 184 -4.20 4.05 1.24
CA VAL A 184 -5.14 4.90 0.50
C VAL A 184 -4.65 5.02 -0.94
N LEU A 185 -5.50 4.63 -1.87
CA LEU A 185 -5.23 4.63 -3.31
C LEU A 185 -6.21 5.59 -3.98
N GLY A 186 -5.70 6.72 -4.49
CA GLY A 186 -6.57 7.81 -4.92
C GLY A 186 -7.35 8.36 -3.72
N GLY A 187 -8.67 8.37 -3.81
CA GLY A 187 -9.57 8.78 -2.73
C GLY A 187 -10.24 7.62 -2.01
N VAL A 188 -9.69 6.41 -2.09
CA VAL A 188 -10.30 5.17 -1.58
C VAL A 188 -9.34 4.45 -0.65
N GLY A 189 -9.79 4.14 0.56
CA GLY A 189 -9.06 3.30 1.51
C GLY A 189 -9.15 1.82 1.12
N PHE A 190 -8.09 1.07 1.36
CA PHE A 190 -8.02 -0.37 1.18
C PHE A 190 -7.48 -1.03 2.44
N LEU A 191 -8.10 -2.14 2.81
CA LEU A 191 -7.64 -3.07 3.81
C LEU A 191 -7.20 -4.35 3.12
N SER A 192 -5.96 -4.79 3.34
CA SER A 192 -5.42 -6.01 2.71
C SER A 192 -4.94 -7.02 3.72
N LEU A 193 -5.23 -8.30 3.47
CA LEU A 193 -4.70 -9.44 4.21
C LEU A 193 -3.58 -10.04 3.37
N ASN A 194 -2.37 -10.05 3.89
CA ASN A 194 -1.17 -10.35 3.12
C ASN A 194 -0.34 -11.44 3.78
N ALA A 195 0.36 -12.23 2.96
CA ALA A 195 1.24 -13.26 3.46
C ALA A 195 2.34 -13.60 2.45
N ASP A 196 3.55 -13.83 2.95
CA ASP A 196 4.63 -14.52 2.26
C ASP A 196 4.49 -16.04 2.46
N LEU A 197 4.55 -16.82 1.37
CA LEU A 197 4.32 -18.26 1.39
C LEU A 197 5.15 -18.98 0.33
N GLU A 198 5.25 -20.31 0.45
CA GLU A 198 5.65 -21.16 -0.66
C GLU A 198 4.52 -21.28 -1.68
N ARG A 199 4.85 -21.36 -2.96
CA ARG A 199 3.89 -21.40 -4.08
C ARG A 199 2.95 -22.60 -4.00
N GLU A 200 3.45 -23.74 -3.55
CA GLU A 200 2.63 -24.95 -3.35
C GLU A 200 1.57 -24.79 -2.27
N ASN A 201 1.80 -23.89 -1.30
CA ASN A 201 0.90 -23.64 -0.18
C ASN A 201 -0.19 -22.60 -0.49
N LEU A 202 -0.19 -22.00 -1.69
CA LEU A 202 -1.18 -21.00 -2.11
C LEU A 202 -2.64 -21.49 -1.95
N PRO A 203 -3.04 -22.69 -2.43
CA PRO A 203 -4.42 -23.14 -2.30
C PRO A 203 -4.85 -23.35 -0.85
N GLU A 204 -3.94 -23.83 0.02
CA GLU A 204 -4.24 -23.99 1.45
C GLU A 204 -4.38 -22.62 2.12
N ALA A 205 -3.48 -21.68 1.84
CA ALA A 205 -3.53 -20.34 2.40
C ALA A 205 -4.81 -19.59 2.00
N GLU A 206 -5.23 -19.69 0.74
CA GLU A 206 -6.51 -19.13 0.27
C GLU A 206 -7.69 -19.71 1.04
N GLN A 207 -7.72 -21.03 1.25
CA GLN A 207 -8.78 -21.68 2.02
C GLN A 207 -8.79 -21.23 3.48
N VAL A 208 -7.63 -21.15 4.14
CA VAL A 208 -7.52 -20.68 5.53
C VAL A 208 -8.04 -19.24 5.67
N LEU A 209 -7.75 -18.37 4.71
CA LEU A 209 -8.25 -17.00 4.69
C LEU A 209 -9.76 -16.93 4.46
N GLN A 210 -10.29 -17.75 3.54
CA GLN A 210 -11.73 -17.88 3.32
C GLN A 210 -12.45 -18.36 4.57
N ASP A 211 -11.91 -19.37 5.25
CA ASP A 211 -12.45 -19.90 6.50
C ASP A 211 -12.42 -18.86 7.62
N LEU A 212 -11.31 -18.10 7.74
CA LEU A 212 -11.20 -16.99 8.69
C LEU A 212 -12.26 -15.92 8.41
N LYS A 213 -12.43 -15.51 7.15
CA LYS A 213 -13.47 -14.56 6.75
C LYS A 213 -14.86 -15.08 7.11
N ALA A 214 -15.18 -16.32 6.78
CA ALA A 214 -16.48 -16.94 7.07
C ALA A 214 -16.75 -17.00 8.58
N GLN A 215 -15.73 -17.38 9.37
CA GLN A 215 -15.80 -17.38 10.82
C GLN A 215 -16.06 -15.98 11.38
N LEU A 216 -15.32 -14.96 10.93
CA LEU A 216 -15.49 -13.59 11.39
C LEU A 216 -16.87 -13.04 11.01
N LEU A 217 -17.35 -13.27 9.80
CA LEU A 217 -18.68 -12.85 9.37
C LEU A 217 -19.79 -13.46 10.25
N LYS A 218 -19.63 -14.73 10.63
CA LYS A 218 -20.59 -15.48 11.46
C LYS A 218 -20.53 -15.08 12.93
N ASP A 219 -19.35 -15.22 13.54
CA ASP A 219 -19.18 -15.15 15.00
C ASP A 219 -18.84 -13.71 15.46
N GLY A 220 -18.30 -12.89 14.56
CA GLY A 220 -17.72 -11.59 14.89
C GLY A 220 -16.34 -11.67 15.51
N LEU A 221 -15.86 -10.52 15.97
CA LEU A 221 -14.62 -10.34 16.71
C LEU A 221 -14.78 -10.87 18.14
N ASP A 222 -13.77 -11.57 18.65
CA ASP A 222 -13.72 -12.03 20.04
C ASP A 222 -13.67 -10.83 21.00
N PRO A 223 -14.63 -10.72 21.96
CA PRO A 223 -14.73 -9.55 22.84
C PRO A 223 -13.51 -9.34 23.75
N ALA A 224 -12.91 -10.42 24.25
CA ALA A 224 -11.78 -10.34 25.17
C ALA A 224 -10.52 -9.90 24.43
N VAL A 225 -10.31 -10.42 23.22
CA VAL A 225 -9.21 -10.04 22.35
C VAL A 225 -9.36 -8.60 21.88
N PHE A 226 -10.55 -8.20 21.45
CA PHE A 226 -10.83 -6.82 21.06
C PHE A 226 -10.50 -5.85 22.19
N THR A 227 -10.99 -6.11 23.40
CA THR A 227 -10.72 -5.28 24.59
C THR A 227 -9.23 -5.19 24.85
N ARG A 228 -8.50 -6.31 24.77
CA ARG A 228 -7.05 -6.33 24.97
C ARG A 228 -6.31 -5.48 23.93
N LEU A 229 -6.69 -5.59 22.66
CA LEU A 229 -6.06 -4.83 21.57
C LEU A 229 -6.39 -3.33 21.66
N GLN A 230 -7.61 -2.97 22.06
CA GLN A 230 -7.97 -1.58 22.35
C GLN A 230 -7.09 -0.99 23.47
N GLN A 231 -6.87 -1.73 24.56
CA GLN A 231 -5.96 -1.29 25.62
C GLN A 231 -4.51 -1.18 25.14
N ALA A 232 -4.06 -2.11 24.29
CA ALA A 232 -2.73 -2.03 23.69
C ALA A 232 -2.57 -0.80 22.78
N ALA A 233 -3.60 -0.45 22.00
CA ALA A 233 -3.61 0.76 21.17
C ALA A 233 -3.55 2.04 22.03
N ILE A 234 -4.33 2.09 23.12
CA ILE A 234 -4.29 3.21 24.09
C ILE A 234 -2.89 3.35 24.71
N ALA A 235 -2.28 2.23 25.12
CA ALA A 235 -0.95 2.25 25.69
C ALA A 235 0.07 2.72 24.64
N ARG A 236 0.02 2.21 23.41
CA ARG A 236 0.89 2.62 22.30
C ARG A 236 0.79 4.11 22.04
N GLN A 237 -0.40 4.69 22.08
CA GLN A 237 -0.60 6.13 21.89
C GLN A 237 0.20 6.96 22.92
N ALA A 238 0.26 6.52 24.18
CA ALA A 238 1.02 7.22 25.21
C ALA A 238 2.55 7.20 24.97
N TRP A 239 3.05 6.19 24.26
CA TRP A 239 4.47 6.06 23.91
C TRP A 239 4.83 6.70 22.57
N ALA A 240 3.91 6.68 21.60
CA ALA A 240 4.17 7.10 20.22
C ALA A 240 4.42 8.61 20.08
N VAL A 241 3.88 9.44 20.98
CA VAL A 241 4.01 10.90 20.93
C VAL A 241 5.10 11.43 21.88
N GLN A 242 6.16 10.65 22.09
CA GLN A 242 7.29 11.07 22.90
C GLN A 242 8.30 11.88 22.06
N GLY A 243 8.48 13.14 22.45
CA GLY A 243 9.44 14.05 21.81
C GLY A 243 8.83 14.98 20.77
N ASN A 244 9.53 16.07 20.46
CA ASN A 244 9.00 17.17 19.67
C ASN A 244 8.68 16.77 18.22
N SER A 245 9.51 15.95 17.58
CA SER A 245 9.27 15.50 16.20
C SER A 245 8.03 14.61 16.10
N ALA A 246 7.90 13.62 16.97
CA ALA A 246 6.73 12.74 16.98
C ALA A 246 5.43 13.50 17.29
N LEU A 247 5.48 14.52 18.15
CA LEU A 247 4.35 15.41 18.41
C LEU A 247 3.99 16.28 17.20
N ALA A 248 4.99 16.79 16.47
CA ALA A 248 4.74 17.57 15.25
C ALA A 248 4.08 16.71 14.17
N ASP A 249 4.57 15.49 13.96
CA ASP A 249 3.97 14.52 13.03
C ASP A 249 2.55 14.15 13.45
N TYR A 250 2.31 13.99 14.76
CA TYR A 250 0.96 13.78 15.30
C TYR A 250 0.02 14.94 14.95
N TYR A 251 0.39 16.19 15.25
CA TYR A 251 -0.46 17.35 14.95
C TYR A 251 -0.69 17.55 13.45
N TRP A 252 0.29 17.19 12.63
CA TRP A 252 0.12 17.17 11.18
C TRP A 252 -0.94 16.15 10.77
N SER A 253 -0.84 14.92 11.26
CA SER A 253 -1.82 13.87 10.95
C SER A 253 -3.22 14.17 11.50
N ALA A 254 -3.32 14.87 12.63
CA ALA A 254 -4.57 15.23 13.29
C ALA A 254 -5.12 16.61 12.86
N ALA A 255 -4.53 17.26 11.85
CA ALA A 255 -4.91 18.62 11.45
C ALA A 255 -6.39 18.74 11.08
N GLY A 256 -6.99 17.69 10.50
CA GLY A 256 -8.42 17.65 10.16
C GLY A 256 -9.35 17.68 11.37
N ASP A 257 -8.89 17.27 12.56
CA ASP A 257 -9.67 17.23 13.80
C ASP A 257 -9.51 18.50 14.64
N TYR A 258 -8.66 19.43 14.22
CA TYR A 258 -8.40 20.66 14.96
C TYR A 258 -9.62 21.57 14.92
N SER A 259 -10.21 21.84 16.09
CA SER A 259 -11.37 22.70 16.20
C SER A 259 -11.34 23.50 17.50
N ASN A 260 -11.78 24.77 17.45
CA ASN A 260 -11.90 25.65 18.61
C ASN A 260 -10.64 25.71 19.50
N GLY A 261 -9.45 25.74 18.88
CA GLY A 261 -8.18 25.85 19.59
C GLY A 261 -7.65 24.56 20.20
N ARG A 262 -8.22 23.39 19.88
CA ARG A 262 -7.85 22.10 20.49
C ARG A 262 -7.89 20.97 19.47
N PHE A 263 -6.99 20.00 19.66
CA PHE A 263 -7.07 18.69 19.01
C PHE A 263 -7.95 17.76 19.84
N SER A 264 -8.62 16.83 19.16
CA SER A 264 -9.36 15.75 19.81
C SER A 264 -8.41 14.86 20.62
N ASP A 265 -8.86 14.40 21.78
CA ASP A 265 -8.09 13.49 22.63
C ASP A 265 -8.05 12.09 21.98
N PRO A 266 -6.88 11.62 21.52
CA PRO A 266 -6.78 10.36 20.79
C PRO A 266 -7.12 9.15 21.69
N VAL A 267 -6.82 9.22 22.99
CA VAL A 267 -7.16 8.15 23.93
C VAL A 267 -8.68 8.06 24.10
N LYS A 268 -9.38 9.20 24.15
CA LYS A 268 -10.85 9.20 24.21
C LYS A 268 -11.46 8.64 22.93
N ARG A 269 -10.93 8.98 21.76
CA ARG A 269 -11.41 8.43 20.47
C ARG A 269 -11.23 6.92 20.41
N ILE A 270 -10.05 6.39 20.72
CA ILE A 270 -9.82 4.94 20.72
C ILE A 270 -10.75 4.22 21.71
N LYS A 271 -11.00 4.80 22.90
CA LYS A 271 -11.92 4.24 23.91
C LYS A 271 -13.39 4.29 23.48
N ALA A 272 -13.77 5.23 22.63
CA ALA A 272 -15.14 5.39 22.17
C ALA A 272 -15.52 4.34 21.11
N VAL A 273 -14.54 3.75 20.41
CA VAL A 273 -14.80 2.65 19.48
C VAL A 273 -15.37 1.45 20.21
N SER A 274 -16.54 1.01 19.77
CA SER A 274 -17.22 -0.16 20.34
C SER A 274 -16.97 -1.43 19.53
N LEU A 275 -16.99 -2.58 20.20
CA LEU A 275 -16.95 -3.89 19.55
C LEU A 275 -18.06 -4.05 18.50
N ALA A 276 -19.24 -3.49 18.75
CA ALA A 276 -20.37 -3.56 17.82
C ALA A 276 -20.06 -2.80 16.52
N GLN A 277 -19.52 -1.58 16.63
CA GLN A 277 -19.11 -0.76 15.50
C GLN A 277 -17.99 -1.43 14.70
N THR A 278 -16.96 -1.99 15.36
CA THR A 278 -15.88 -2.69 14.66
C THR A 278 -16.37 -3.97 13.98
N ASN A 279 -17.32 -4.69 14.59
CA ASN A 279 -17.98 -5.84 13.95
C ASN A 279 -18.79 -5.43 12.71
N GLN A 280 -19.48 -4.28 12.77
CA GLN A 280 -20.20 -3.76 11.63
C GLN A 280 -19.24 -3.40 10.49
N ALA A 281 -18.18 -2.62 10.78
CA ALA A 281 -17.17 -2.24 9.81
C ALA A 281 -16.49 -3.47 9.16
N MET A 282 -16.18 -4.50 9.95
CA MET A 282 -15.66 -5.78 9.45
C MET A 282 -16.64 -6.46 8.49
N ARG A 283 -17.93 -6.54 8.86
CA ARG A 283 -18.95 -7.16 8.01
C ARG A 283 -19.15 -6.38 6.72
N GLU A 284 -19.19 -5.06 6.77
CA GLU A 284 -19.33 -4.21 5.57
C GLU A 284 -18.12 -4.35 4.64
N ALA A 285 -16.90 -4.40 5.17
CA ALA A 285 -15.69 -4.66 4.37
C ALA A 285 -15.69 -6.06 3.74
N PHE A 286 -16.07 -7.09 4.51
CA PHE A 286 -16.05 -8.49 4.06
C PHE A 286 -17.30 -8.96 3.32
N GLN A 287 -18.37 -8.18 3.24
CA GLN A 287 -19.49 -8.44 2.34
C GLN A 287 -19.06 -8.46 0.87
N GLN A 288 -18.02 -7.69 0.55
CA GLN A 288 -17.42 -7.69 -0.77
C GLN A 288 -16.57 -8.95 -0.98
N PRO A 289 -16.45 -9.48 -2.22
CA PRO A 289 -15.60 -10.64 -2.50
C PRO A 289 -14.11 -10.34 -2.29
N GLY A 290 -13.70 -9.07 -2.42
CA GLY A 290 -12.31 -8.65 -2.41
C GLY A 290 -11.58 -9.01 -3.72
N TYR A 291 -10.32 -8.57 -3.81
CA TYR A 291 -9.45 -8.78 -4.96
C TYR A 291 -8.23 -9.60 -4.55
N TRP A 292 -8.05 -10.77 -5.16
CA TRP A 292 -6.87 -11.60 -4.99
C TRP A 292 -5.78 -11.14 -5.95
N ARG A 293 -4.59 -10.84 -5.41
CA ARG A 293 -3.39 -10.53 -6.18
C ARG A 293 -2.26 -11.41 -5.66
N ILE A 294 -1.78 -12.30 -6.52
CA ILE A 294 -0.76 -13.28 -6.17
C ILE A 294 0.50 -12.97 -6.95
N GLU A 295 1.54 -12.55 -6.25
CA GLU A 295 2.86 -12.34 -6.82
C GLU A 295 3.66 -13.65 -6.78
N LYS A 296 4.04 -14.19 -7.94
CA LYS A 296 4.86 -15.41 -8.01
C LYS A 296 5.79 -15.41 -9.24
N PRO A 297 6.93 -16.11 -9.18
CA PRO A 297 7.80 -16.27 -10.34
C PRO A 297 7.11 -17.00 -11.50
N LEU A 298 7.56 -16.73 -12.73
CA LEU A 298 7.02 -17.38 -13.93
C LEU A 298 7.09 -18.92 -13.82
N LEU A 299 8.25 -19.45 -13.39
CA LEU A 299 8.50 -20.89 -13.23
C LEU A 299 8.89 -21.22 -11.79
N SER A 300 8.41 -22.35 -11.27
CA SER A 300 8.98 -22.98 -10.07
C SER A 300 10.27 -23.71 -10.41
N TYR A 301 11.06 -24.06 -9.39
CA TYR A 301 12.24 -24.92 -9.60
C TYR A 301 11.83 -26.30 -10.15
N ASP A 302 10.71 -26.85 -9.70
CA ASP A 302 10.16 -28.10 -10.23
C ASP A 302 9.74 -27.99 -11.71
N ALA A 303 9.08 -26.90 -12.10
CA ALA A 303 8.73 -26.70 -13.50
C ALA A 303 9.99 -26.62 -14.38
N LEU A 304 11.04 -25.96 -13.88
CA LEU A 304 12.33 -25.84 -14.57
C LEU A 304 13.01 -27.21 -14.73
N THR A 305 13.00 -28.05 -13.69
CA THR A 305 13.59 -29.41 -13.77
C THR A 305 12.85 -30.29 -14.78
N TRP A 306 11.52 -30.23 -14.83
CA TRP A 306 10.72 -30.95 -15.82
C TRP A 306 10.97 -30.48 -17.25
N ILE A 307 11.07 -29.16 -17.47
CA ILE A 307 11.44 -28.59 -18.78
C ILE A 307 12.82 -29.10 -19.20
N GLY A 308 13.80 -29.08 -18.29
CA GLY A 308 15.15 -29.60 -18.54
C GLY A 308 15.16 -31.10 -18.86
N ALA A 309 14.43 -31.91 -18.10
CA ALA A 309 14.29 -33.34 -18.34
C ALA A 309 13.63 -33.63 -19.70
N GLY A 310 12.57 -32.91 -20.05
CA GLY A 310 11.90 -33.01 -21.35
C GLY A 310 12.83 -32.65 -22.52
N ALA A 311 13.60 -31.55 -22.38
CA ALA A 311 14.59 -31.15 -23.38
C ALA A 311 15.69 -32.21 -23.57
N MET A 312 16.22 -32.77 -22.48
CA MET A 312 17.17 -33.89 -22.57
C MET A 312 16.55 -35.12 -23.25
N GLY A 313 15.30 -35.46 -22.93
CA GLY A 313 14.57 -36.54 -23.58
C GLY A 313 14.46 -36.35 -25.09
N LEU A 314 14.11 -35.15 -25.54
CA LEU A 314 14.04 -34.81 -26.98
C LEU A 314 15.41 -34.89 -27.67
N ILE A 315 16.49 -34.45 -27.00
CA ILE A 315 17.86 -34.58 -27.52
C ILE A 315 18.22 -36.06 -27.69
N ILE A 316 17.93 -36.90 -26.70
CA ILE A 316 18.20 -38.34 -26.76
C ILE A 316 17.42 -38.99 -27.90
N ILE A 317 16.13 -38.67 -28.06
CA ILE A 317 15.30 -39.17 -29.16
C ILE A 317 15.86 -38.73 -30.52
N GLY A 318 16.26 -37.47 -30.65
CA GLY A 318 16.88 -36.94 -31.86
C GLY A 318 18.19 -37.65 -32.21
N LEU A 319 19.03 -37.91 -31.21
CA LEU A 319 20.30 -38.66 -31.38
C LEU A 319 20.04 -40.13 -31.77
N ILE A 320 19.06 -40.78 -31.17
CA ILE A 320 18.64 -42.15 -31.54
C ILE A 320 18.11 -42.18 -32.98
N GLY A 321 17.25 -41.22 -33.35
CA GLY A 321 16.73 -41.08 -34.70
C GLY A 321 17.83 -40.87 -35.74
N LEU A 322 18.80 -39.99 -35.46
CA LEU A 322 19.99 -39.78 -36.30
C LEU A 322 20.85 -41.05 -36.42
N ARG A 323 20.98 -41.83 -35.36
CA ARG A 323 21.75 -43.07 -35.34
C ARG A 323 21.05 -44.20 -36.11
N LEU A 324 19.73 -44.27 -36.05
CA LEU A 324 18.91 -45.21 -36.83
C LEU A 324 18.85 -44.82 -38.32
N TYR A 325 18.81 -43.52 -38.63
CA TYR A 325 18.84 -43.01 -40.00
C TYR A 325 20.23 -43.18 -40.67
N ARG A 326 21.31 -43.21 -39.89
CA ARG A 326 22.68 -43.44 -40.36
C ARG A 326 23.09 -44.91 -40.46
N LYS A 327 22.20 -45.88 -40.22
CA LYS A 327 22.50 -47.28 -40.55
C LYS A 327 22.55 -47.42 -42.08
N PRO A 328 23.68 -47.84 -42.66
CA PRO A 328 23.76 -48.06 -44.11
C PRO A 328 22.83 -49.22 -44.50
N VAL A 329 22.11 -49.02 -45.60
CA VAL A 329 21.51 -50.11 -46.38
C VAL A 329 22.68 -50.96 -46.87
N GLU A 330 22.84 -52.16 -46.29
CA GLU A 330 23.67 -53.22 -46.86
C GLU A 330 22.96 -53.89 -48.05
#